data_AF-D9PJ60-F1
#
_entry.id   AF-D9PJ60-F1
#
_cell.length_a   1.000
_cell.length_b   1.000
_cell.length_c   1.000
_cell.angle_alpha   90.00
_cell.angle_beta   90.00
_cell.angle_gamma   90.00
#
_symmetry.space_group_name_H-M   'P 1'
#
loop_
_entity.id
_entity.type
_entity.pdbx_description
1 polymer ?
#
loop_
_entity_poly.entity_id
_entity_poly.type
_entity_poly.pdbx_seq_one_letter_code
_entity_poly.pdbx_strand_id
1 'polypeptide(L)' 'LVSNIDGTQILKETISGPKHSPESIGILLAERLLSMGADKILADIYQGTAQST' A
#
# COMPACT_ATOMS: atom_id res chain seq x y z
N LEU A 1 -1.28 -3.88 -3.91
CA LEU A 1 -1.83 -4.72 -2.83
C LEU A 1 -0.97 -4.51 -1.61
N VAL A 2 -1.58 -4.29 -0.46
CA VAL A 2 -0.91 -4.11 0.84
C VAL A 2 -1.62 -5.03 1.83
N SER A 3 -0.86 -5.70 2.69
CA SER A 3 -1.40 -6.59 3.72
C SER A 3 -0.58 -6.47 4.99
N ASN A 4 -1.22 -6.75 6.13
CA ASN A 4 -0.49 -6.88 7.39
C ASN A 4 0.34 -8.17 7.42
N ILE A 5 1.23 -8.28 8.40
CA ILE A 5 2.12 -9.43 8.59
C ILE A 5 1.34 -10.75 8.73
N ASP A 6 0.24 -10.72 9.47
CA ASP A 6 -0.61 -11.89 9.71
C ASP A 6 -1.57 -12.21 8.55
N GLY A 7 -1.64 -11.35 7.52
CA GLY A 7 -2.52 -11.52 6.36
C GLY A 7 -4.03 -11.41 6.67
N THR A 8 -4.41 -11.01 7.88
CA THR A 8 -5.81 -10.84 8.29
C THR A 8 -6.47 -9.60 7.69
N GLN A 9 -5.67 -8.62 7.27
CA GLN A 9 -6.12 -7.43 6.57
C GLN A 9 -5.37 -7.29 5.25
N ILE A 10 -6.12 -7.22 4.15
CA ILE A 10 -5.59 -7.10 2.79
C ILE A 10 -6.34 -5.99 2.07
N LEU A 11 -5.59 -4.99 1.59
CA LEU A 11 -6.08 -3.93 0.74
C LEU A 11 -5.56 -4.15 -0.68
N LYS A 12 -6.48 -4.29 -1.63
CA LYS A 12 -6.18 -4.50 -3.04
C LYS A 12 -7.05 -3.57 -3.87
N GLU A 13 -6.41 -2.87 -4.79
CA GLU A 13 -7.06 -1.99 -5.76
C GLU A 13 -6.47 -2.27 -7.14
N THR A 14 -7.26 -1.98 -8.17
CA THR A 14 -6.85 -2.12 -9.57
C THR A 14 -7.30 -0.89 -10.33
N ILE A 15 -6.37 -0.27 -11.05
CA ILE A 15 -6.66 0.87 -11.91
C ILE A 15 -6.12 0.62 -13.31
N SER A 16 -6.86 1.11 -14.29
CA SER A 16 -6.54 1.02 -15.71
C SER A 16 -6.35 2.43 -16.25
N GLY A 17 -5.34 2.62 -17.09
CA GLY A 17 -5.02 3.93 -17.63
C GLY A 17 -4.20 3.86 -18.92
N PRO A 18 -3.86 5.02 -19.52
CA PRO A 18 -3.11 5.09 -20.76
C PRO A 18 -1.71 4.49 -20.60
N LYS A 19 -1.31 3.67 -21.58
CA LYS A 19 -0.01 2.97 -21.60
C LYS A 19 1.21 3.90 -21.54
N HIS A 20 1.07 5.16 -21.92
CA HIS A 20 2.14 6.16 -21.90
C HIS A 20 2.38 6.81 -20.53
N SER A 21 1.56 6.52 -19.51
CA SER A 21 1.73 7.12 -18.17
C SER A 21 1.72 6.07 -17.05
N PRO A 22 2.59 5.04 -17.12
CA PRO A 22 2.62 3.97 -16.11
C PRO A 22 3.00 4.49 -14.71
N GLU A 23 3.84 5.52 -14.64
CA GLU A 23 4.27 6.12 -13.37
C GLU A 23 3.10 6.82 -12.65
N SER A 24 2.35 7.66 -13.37
CA SER A 24 1.17 8.32 -12.80
C SER A 24 0.11 7.31 -12.35
N ILE A 25 -0.02 6.19 -13.07
CA ILE A 25 -0.88 5.08 -12.64
C ILE A 25 -0.33 4.49 -11.33
N GLY A 26 0.96 4.18 -11.23
CA GLY A 26 1.56 3.70 -9.98
C GLY A 26 1.34 4.61 -8.78
N ILE A 27 1.54 5.93 -8.95
CA ILE A 27 1.32 6.94 -7.91
C ILE A 27 -0.14 6.96 -7.48
N LEU A 28 -1.07 7.04 -8.43
CA LEU A 28 -2.51 7.07 -8.14
C LEU A 28 -2.97 5.80 -7.40
N LEU A 29 -2.43 4.63 -7.77
CA LEU A 29 -2.72 3.37 -7.08
C LEU A 29 -2.22 3.41 -5.63
N ALA A 30 -1.00 3.92 -5.42
CA ALA A 30 -0.44 4.06 -4.08
C ALA A 30 -1.26 5.01 -3.21
N GLU A 31 -1.64 6.18 -3.74
CA GLU A 31 -2.48 7.16 -3.02
C GLU A 31 -3.86 6.60 -2.65
N ARG A 32 -4.47 5.81 -3.55
CA ARG A 32 -5.73 5.11 -3.25
C ARG A 32 -5.58 4.09 -2.14
N LEU A 33 -4.53 3.27 -2.19
CA LEU A 33 -4.25 2.29 -1.14
C LEU A 33 -4.02 3.00 0.20
N LEU A 34 -3.26 4.10 0.21
CA LEU A 34 -3.05 4.92 1.41
C LEU A 34 -4.37 5.48 1.95
N SER A 35 -5.22 6.05 1.09
CA SER A 35 -6.53 6.57 1.51
C SER A 35 -7.48 5.50 2.06
N MET A 36 -7.30 4.24 1.64
CA MET A 36 -8.05 3.09 2.18
C MET A 36 -7.55 2.60 3.53
N GLY A 37 -6.48 3.20 4.08
CA GLY A 37 -5.89 2.79 5.36
C GLY A 37 -4.63 1.93 5.23
N ALA A 38 -4.01 1.84 4.04
CA ALA A 38 -2.74 1.14 3.90
C ALA A 38 -1.62 1.79 4.70
N ASP A 39 -1.71 3.10 4.98
CA ASP A 39 -0.80 3.81 5.87
C ASP A 39 -0.74 3.17 7.27
N LYS A 40 -1.88 2.74 7.81
CA LYS A 40 -1.96 2.13 9.14
C LYS A 40 -1.27 0.76 9.16
N ILE A 41 -1.51 -0.04 8.12
CA ILE A 41 -0.89 -1.35 7.95
C ILE A 41 0.63 -1.20 7.84
N LEU A 42 1.09 -0.24 7.04
CA LEU A 42 2.51 0.04 6.87
C LEU A 42 3.14 0.57 8.16
N ALA A 43 2.48 1.49 8.86
CA ALA A 43 2.97 2.07 10.11
C ALA A 43 3.16 1.03 11.22
N ASP A 44 2.28 0.03 11.30
CA ASP A 44 2.39 -1.10 12.23
C ASP A 44 3.64 -1.94 11.93
N ILE A 45 3.90 -2.23 10.66
CA ILE A 45 5.11 -2.96 10.21
C ILE A 45 6.38 -2.17 10.54
N TYR A 46 6.42 -0.88 10.21
CA TYR A 46 7.61 -0.05 10.46
C TYR A 46 7.91 0.07 11.96
N GLN A 47 6.88 0.18 12.81
CA GLN A 47 7.05 0.19 14.27
C GLN A 47 7.57 -1.16 14.80
N GLY A 48 7.06 -2.28 14.27
CA GLY A 48 7.55 -3.62 14.62
C GLY A 48 9.01 -3.87 14.19
N THR A 49 9.43 -3.31 13.05
CA THR A 49 10.82 -3.48 12.56
C THR A 49 11.84 -2.58 13.25
N ALA A 50 11.42 -1.46 13.87
CA ALA A 50 12.31 -0.54 14.58
C ALA A 50 12.78 -1.07 15.96
N GLN A 51 12.22 -2.18 16.46
CA GLN A 51 12.61 -2.77 17.75
C GLN A 51 13.68 -3.88 17.65
N SER A 52 14.21 -4.15 16.45
CA SER A 52 15.29 -5.11 16.22
C SER A 52 16.54 -4.41 15.66
N THR A 53 17.18 -3.55 16.45
CA THR A 53 18.56 -3.05 16.23
C THR A 53 19.25 -2.91 17.58
#